data_AF-A0A2M8P8Z5-F1
#
_entry.id   AF-A0A2M8P8Z5-F1
#
_cell.length_a   1.000
_cell.length_b   1.000
_cell.length_c   1.000
_cell.angle_alpha   90.00
_cell.angle_beta   90.00
_cell.angle_gamma   90.00
#
_symmetry.space_group_name_H-M   'P 1'
#
loop_
_entity.id
_entity.type
_entity.pdbx_description
1 polymer ?
#
loop_
_entity_poly.entity_id
_entity_poly.type
_entity_poly.pdbx_seq_one_letter_code
_entity_poly.pdbx_strand_id
1 'polypeptide(L)'
;FELDDNTPNFSSDPFNQPVIGDINTPQTTEINVTDSDFKMPQVLRSNIAVDRQLPLGLVGTVEFLYAKNINDVNFKNLNLGDPNNPGAPVGTLPDGRPDYGRSRVNSNFTRVILMDNTSRGHQLSFTTQIRKQLNRGPFKNLFGSLSYTFMDAEDVQPGRSSRAVSNWRDLETRDPNNPPLATSDFEVRHRILGNLSYTFNYGVGFGTTVSLFYEGRSGMPFSYVFNDDING
;
A
#
# COMPACT_ATOMS: atom_id res chain seq x y z
N PHE A 1 12.65 -7.13 -14.93
CA PHE A 1 13.38 -8.35 -14.58
C PHE A 1 14.69 -8.31 -15.34
N GLU A 2 15.69 -7.71 -14.72
CA GLU A 2 17.06 -7.74 -15.24
C GLU A 2 17.61 -9.10 -14.81
N LEU A 3 17.91 -9.96 -15.78
CA LEU A 3 18.59 -11.21 -15.51
C LEU A 3 19.98 -10.83 -15.03
N ASP A 4 20.33 -11.26 -13.82
CA ASP A 4 21.70 -11.19 -13.33
C ASP A 4 22.56 -11.96 -14.34
N ASP A 5 23.50 -11.28 -15.02
CA ASP A 5 24.36 -11.82 -16.09
C ASP A 5 25.27 -13.00 -15.64
N ASN A 6 25.10 -13.46 -14.41
CA ASN A 6 25.80 -14.59 -13.80
C ASN A 6 24.92 -15.84 -13.61
N THR A 7 23.73 -15.91 -14.23
CA THR A 7 23.02 -17.21 -14.28
C THR A 7 23.80 -18.18 -15.15
N PRO A 8 24.24 -19.33 -14.62
CA PRO A 8 24.95 -20.31 -15.41
C PRO A 8 24.06 -20.80 -16.56
N ASN A 9 24.61 -20.90 -17.78
CA ASN A 9 23.89 -21.44 -18.93
C ASN A 9 23.35 -22.83 -18.59
N PHE A 10 22.06 -23.06 -18.85
CA PHE A 10 21.43 -24.36 -18.66
C PHE A 10 22.24 -25.46 -19.37
N SER A 11 22.57 -26.54 -18.64
CA SER A 11 23.21 -27.74 -19.19
C SER A 11 22.22 -28.89 -19.20
N SER A 12 22.00 -29.46 -20.40
CA SER A 12 21.17 -30.67 -20.58
C SER A 12 21.90 -31.95 -20.18
N ASP A 13 23.20 -31.88 -19.88
CA ASP A 13 23.99 -33.01 -19.42
C ASP A 13 23.89 -33.13 -17.88
N PRO A 14 23.28 -34.20 -17.34
CA PRO A 14 23.12 -34.38 -15.90
C PRO A 14 24.45 -34.55 -15.14
N PHE A 15 25.55 -34.88 -15.83
CA PHE A 15 26.88 -35.03 -15.23
C PHE A 15 27.76 -33.79 -15.37
N ASN A 16 27.31 -32.79 -16.13
CA ASN A 16 28.01 -31.53 -16.35
C ASN A 16 27.08 -30.36 -16.06
N GLN A 17 26.46 -30.37 -14.88
CA GLN A 17 25.62 -29.28 -14.40
C GLN A 17 26.49 -28.04 -14.13
N PRO A 18 26.01 -26.84 -14.48
CA PRO A 18 26.80 -25.63 -14.26
C PRO A 18 27.02 -25.43 -12.76
N VAL A 19 28.28 -25.37 -12.34
CA VAL A 19 28.65 -24.96 -10.99
C VAL A 19 28.72 -23.44 -10.94
N ILE A 20 28.19 -22.86 -9.85
CA ILE A 20 28.30 -21.41 -9.59
C ILE A 20 29.79 -21.05 -9.65
N GLY A 21 30.12 -20.03 -10.45
CA GLY A 21 31.49 -19.65 -10.79
C GLY A 21 32.41 -19.40 -9.60
N ASP A 22 33.70 -19.44 -9.90
CA ASP A 22 34.87 -19.26 -9.03
C ASP A 22 34.64 -18.40 -7.77
N ILE A 23 34.91 -18.98 -6.60
CA ILE A 23 34.70 -18.45 -5.24
C ILE A 23 35.59 -17.23 -4.92
N ASN A 24 36.33 -16.72 -5.92
CA ASN A 24 37.35 -15.68 -5.81
C ASN A 24 36.88 -14.28 -6.25
N THR A 25 35.62 -14.13 -6.68
CA THR A 25 35.00 -12.81 -6.82
C THR A 25 34.40 -12.40 -5.48
N PRO A 26 34.63 -11.17 -4.96
CA PRO A 26 33.94 -10.68 -3.78
C PRO A 26 32.43 -10.69 -4.07
N GLN A 27 31.75 -11.72 -3.57
CA GLN A 27 30.30 -11.83 -3.63
C GLN A 27 29.72 -10.80 -2.65
N THR A 28 29.60 -9.56 -3.11
CA THR A 28 28.92 -8.54 -2.32
C THR A 28 27.44 -8.90 -2.28
N THR A 29 26.85 -8.93 -1.10
CA THR A 29 25.45 -9.29 -0.93
C THR A 29 24.64 -8.13 -0.34
N GLU A 30 23.33 -8.18 -0.56
CA GLU A 30 22.39 -7.36 0.19
C GLU A 30 22.04 -8.10 1.47
N ILE A 31 22.07 -7.40 2.60
CA ILE A 31 21.56 -7.92 3.86
C ILE A 31 20.40 -7.08 4.36
N ASN A 32 19.41 -7.76 4.93
CA ASN A 32 18.27 -7.13 5.59
C ASN A 32 18.41 -7.40 7.08
N VAL A 33 18.40 -6.32 7.87
CA VAL A 33 18.54 -6.35 9.31
C VAL A 33 17.32 -5.71 9.96
N THR A 34 17.04 -6.10 11.19
CA THR A 34 15.98 -5.52 12.01
C THR A 34 16.62 -4.69 13.11
N ASP A 35 15.96 -3.62 13.52
CA ASP A 35 16.35 -2.93 14.75
C ASP A 35 16.26 -3.93 15.93
N SER A 36 17.18 -3.77 16.87
CA SER A 36 17.16 -4.46 18.16
C SER A 36 15.83 -4.33 18.92
N ASP A 37 15.11 -3.22 18.73
CA ASP A 37 13.81 -2.96 19.35
C ASP A 37 12.60 -3.18 18.43
N PHE A 38 12.83 -3.80 17.27
CA PHE A 38 11.82 -3.99 16.24
C PHE A 38 10.60 -4.78 16.77
N LYS A 39 9.42 -4.24 16.48
CA LYS A 39 8.11 -4.80 16.80
C LYS A 39 7.37 -5.14 15.52
N MET A 40 6.64 -6.24 15.58
CA MET A 40 5.74 -6.61 14.48
C MET A 40 4.67 -5.54 14.26
N PRO A 41 4.19 -5.35 13.02
CA PRO A 41 3.17 -4.35 12.73
C PRO A 41 1.91 -4.48 13.58
N GLN A 42 1.44 -3.36 14.11
CA GLN A 42 0.28 -3.25 14.98
C GLN A 42 -0.51 -2.00 14.61
N VAL A 43 -1.83 -2.17 14.47
CA VAL A 43 -2.75 -1.08 14.12
C VAL A 43 -3.87 -1.05 15.14
N LEU A 44 -4.11 0.12 15.73
CA LEU A 44 -5.31 0.38 16.51
C LEU A 44 -6.45 0.69 15.55
N ARG A 45 -7.57 0.00 15.67
CA ARG A 45 -8.78 0.26 14.87
C ARG A 45 -9.98 0.50 15.77
N SER A 46 -10.77 1.50 15.43
CA SER A 46 -12.03 1.84 16.09
C SER A 46 -13.09 2.13 15.05
N ASN A 47 -14.32 1.67 15.29
CA ASN A 47 -15.46 1.92 14.44
C ASN A 47 -16.71 2.26 15.26
N ILE A 48 -17.53 3.17 14.75
CA ILE A 48 -18.82 3.54 15.33
C ILE A 48 -19.82 3.59 14.17
N ALA A 49 -20.91 2.84 14.28
CA ALA A 49 -21.96 2.80 13.28
C ALA A 49 -23.34 2.96 13.93
N VAL A 50 -24.22 3.69 13.24
CA VAL A 50 -25.62 3.87 13.65
C VAL A 50 -26.50 3.54 12.46
N ASP A 51 -27.41 2.59 12.67
CA ASP A 51 -28.51 2.28 11.77
C ASP A 51 -29.82 2.82 12.32
N ARG A 52 -30.60 3.50 11.48
CA ARG A 52 -31.92 4.00 11.87
C ARG A 52 -32.94 3.78 10.76
N GLN A 53 -34.10 3.29 11.16
CA GLN A 53 -35.27 3.34 10.29
C GLN A 53 -35.78 4.79 10.19
N LEU A 54 -35.80 5.29 8.96
CA LEU A 54 -36.26 6.61 8.59
C LEU A 54 -37.72 6.54 8.11
N PRO A 55 -38.41 7.70 7.97
CA PRO A 55 -39.72 7.74 7.34
C PRO A 55 -39.75 7.03 5.99
N LEU A 56 -40.94 6.61 5.57
CA LEU A 56 -41.16 5.88 4.32
C LEU A 56 -40.53 4.47 4.26
N GLY A 57 -40.06 3.93 5.39
CA GLY A 57 -39.46 2.58 5.46
C GLY A 57 -38.04 2.50 4.91
N LEU A 58 -37.36 3.64 4.79
CA LEU A 58 -35.93 3.70 4.49
C LEU A 58 -35.12 3.27 5.72
N VAL A 59 -33.95 2.70 5.50
CA VAL A 59 -32.94 2.49 6.55
C VAL A 59 -31.73 3.34 6.18
N GLY A 60 -31.38 4.28 7.06
CA GLY A 60 -30.16 5.07 6.97
C GLY A 60 -29.08 4.46 7.85
N THR A 61 -27.86 4.44 7.34
CA THR A 61 -26.65 4.04 8.06
C THR A 61 -25.65 5.17 8.00
N VAL A 62 -25.02 5.47 9.14
CA VAL A 62 -23.83 6.32 9.21
C VAL A 62 -22.75 5.54 9.95
N GLU A 63 -21.57 5.44 9.36
CA GLU A 63 -20.43 4.72 9.92
C GLU A 63 -19.18 5.59 9.86
N PHE A 64 -18.43 5.59 10.97
CA PHE A 64 -17.13 6.19 11.10
C PHE A 64 -16.12 5.12 11.50
N LEU A 65 -15.00 5.06 10.79
CA LEU A 65 -13.89 4.17 11.07
C LEU A 65 -12.60 4.99 11.15
N TYR A 66 -11.81 4.73 12.17
CA TYR A 66 -10.48 5.29 12.34
C TYR A 66 -9.48 4.18 12.64
N ALA A 67 -8.35 4.20 11.95
CA ALA A 67 -7.23 3.31 12.17
C ALA A 67 -5.93 4.13 12.33
N LYS A 68 -5.08 3.72 13.28
CA LYS A 68 -3.81 4.37 13.57
C LYS A 68 -2.71 3.31 13.69
N ASN A 69 -1.60 3.55 13.00
CA ASN A 69 -0.42 2.71 13.13
C ASN A 69 0.19 2.89 14.53
N ILE A 70 0.32 1.79 15.27
CA ILE A 70 1.04 1.74 16.54
C ILE A 70 2.49 1.40 16.27
N ASN A 71 2.71 0.31 15.53
CA ASN A 71 4.00 -0.04 14.95
C ASN A 71 3.77 -0.37 13.48
N ASP A 72 4.52 0.26 12.60
CA ASP A 72 4.55 -0.04 11.17
C ASP A 72 6.01 -0.14 10.71
N VAL A 73 6.28 -0.87 9.64
CA VAL A 73 7.65 -1.09 9.17
C VAL A 73 8.11 0.10 8.35
N ASN A 74 9.27 0.64 8.70
CA ASN A 74 9.97 1.60 7.88
C ASN A 74 11.32 1.02 7.44
N PHE A 75 11.78 1.41 6.25
CA PHE A 75 12.98 0.84 5.63
C PHE A 75 14.02 1.93 5.43
N LYS A 76 15.27 1.64 5.76
CA LYS A 76 16.42 2.53 5.58
C LYS A 76 17.59 1.76 5.00
N ASN A 77 18.33 2.35 4.07
CA ASN A 77 19.60 1.78 3.62
C ASN A 77 20.75 2.40 4.41
N LEU A 78 21.35 1.61 5.30
CA LEU A 78 22.50 2.02 6.10
C LEU A 78 23.81 2.04 5.30
N ASN A 79 23.85 1.40 4.12
CA ASN A 79 25.05 1.40 3.28
C ASN A 79 25.16 2.64 2.37
N LEU A 80 24.39 3.68 2.66
CA LEU A 80 24.27 4.91 1.90
C LEU A 80 24.67 6.09 2.80
N GLY A 81 25.28 7.14 2.24
CA GLY A 81 25.56 8.37 2.98
C GLY A 81 26.91 8.40 3.70
N ASP A 82 26.94 9.09 4.84
CA ASP A 82 28.16 9.38 5.60
C ASP A 82 28.82 8.10 6.15
N PRO A 83 30.10 7.81 5.82
CA PRO A 83 30.82 6.68 6.37
C PRO A 83 30.94 6.67 7.90
N ASN A 84 30.87 7.83 8.55
CA ASN A 84 30.92 7.97 10.01
C ASN A 84 29.52 7.95 10.65
N ASN A 85 28.46 8.08 9.84
CA ASN A 85 27.07 8.05 10.29
C ASN A 85 26.20 7.29 9.26
N PRO A 86 26.28 5.96 9.23
CA PRO A 86 25.68 5.13 8.18
C PRO A 86 24.18 5.38 8.01
N GLY A 87 23.74 5.66 6.78
CA GLY A 87 22.36 5.96 6.46
C GLY A 87 21.97 7.43 6.63
N ALA A 88 22.89 8.32 7.02
CA ALA A 88 22.67 9.77 7.08
C ALA A 88 23.21 10.48 5.83
N PRO A 89 22.59 11.58 5.39
CA PRO A 89 23.08 12.34 4.24
C PRO A 89 24.46 12.95 4.51
N VAL A 90 25.29 13.03 3.47
CA VAL A 90 26.60 13.71 3.47
C VAL A 90 26.49 15.22 3.24
N GLY A 91 25.33 15.69 2.78
CA GLY A 91 25.11 17.08 2.46
C GLY A 91 23.67 17.40 2.05
N THR A 92 23.51 18.50 1.34
CA THR A 92 22.22 18.96 0.82
C THR A 92 22.45 19.48 -0.59
N LEU A 93 21.64 19.00 -1.53
CA LEU A 93 21.67 19.44 -2.92
C LEU A 93 21.18 20.89 -3.06
N PRO A 94 21.50 21.59 -4.17
CA PRO A 94 21.05 22.97 -4.39
C PRO A 94 19.53 23.19 -4.31
N ASP A 95 18.73 22.14 -4.51
CA ASP A 95 17.26 22.16 -4.43
C ASP A 95 16.70 21.82 -3.04
N GLY A 96 17.57 21.66 -2.04
CA GLY A 96 17.24 21.37 -0.65
C GLY A 96 17.02 19.89 -0.32
N ARG A 97 17.20 18.95 -1.27
CA ARG A 97 17.12 17.52 -0.97
C ARG A 97 18.38 17.02 -0.24
N PRO A 98 18.27 16.02 0.64
CA PRO A 98 19.44 15.38 1.23
C PRO A 98 20.33 14.75 0.15
N ASP A 99 21.62 15.04 0.19
CA ASP A 99 22.63 14.39 -0.64
C ASP A 99 23.21 13.20 0.14
N TYR A 100 23.16 12.03 -0.48
CA TYR A 100 23.65 10.78 0.11
C TYR A 100 24.99 10.32 -0.50
N GLY A 101 25.53 11.08 -1.47
CA GLY A 101 26.72 10.73 -2.22
C GLY A 101 26.58 9.45 -3.04
N ARG A 102 27.63 9.15 -3.82
CA ARG A 102 27.67 7.98 -4.73
C ARG A 102 28.38 6.76 -4.16
N SER A 103 28.97 6.87 -2.97
CA SER A 103 29.82 5.82 -2.39
C SER A 103 29.07 5.03 -1.34
N ARG A 104 29.32 3.72 -1.32
CA ARG A 104 28.84 2.83 -0.25
C ARG A 104 29.67 3.03 1.01
N VAL A 105 29.03 3.02 2.17
CA VAL A 105 29.71 3.06 3.47
C VAL A 105 30.64 1.85 3.65
N ASN A 106 30.19 0.67 3.21
CA ASN A 106 30.94 -0.58 3.24
C ASN A 106 30.85 -1.28 1.88
N SER A 107 32.00 -1.45 1.22
CA SER A 107 32.11 -2.08 -0.10
C SER A 107 31.83 -3.58 -0.10
N ASN A 108 31.86 -4.26 1.05
CA ASN A 108 31.56 -5.69 1.17
C ASN A 108 30.07 -6.00 0.97
N PHE A 109 29.19 -5.00 1.05
CA PHE A 109 27.75 -5.15 0.86
C PHE A 109 27.28 -4.36 -0.35
N THR A 110 26.26 -4.88 -1.05
CA THR A 110 25.56 -4.09 -2.07
C THR A 110 24.62 -3.08 -1.43
N ARG A 111 23.88 -3.52 -0.41
CA ARG A 111 22.99 -2.71 0.44
C ARG A 111 22.88 -3.32 1.83
N VAL A 112 22.56 -2.48 2.80
CA VAL A 112 22.23 -2.91 4.17
C VAL A 112 20.90 -2.28 4.50
N ILE A 113 19.81 -3.02 4.37
CA ILE A 113 18.46 -2.49 4.61
C ILE A 113 18.07 -2.77 6.06
N LEU A 114 17.95 -1.70 6.84
CA LEU A 114 17.39 -1.71 8.19
C LEU A 114 15.86 -1.62 8.12
N MET A 115 15.20 -2.52 8.82
CA MET A 115 13.79 -2.45 9.16
C MET A 115 13.64 -1.93 10.59
N ASP A 116 13.10 -0.72 10.74
CA ASP A 116 12.76 -0.11 12.01
C ASP A 116 11.23 0.12 12.09
N ASN A 117 10.78 0.71 13.21
CA ASN A 117 9.36 1.01 13.40
C ASN A 117 9.05 2.50 13.29
N THR A 118 7.88 2.79 12.73
CA THR A 118 7.23 4.10 12.79
C THR A 118 5.81 3.96 13.35
N SER A 119 5.35 4.97 14.08
CA SER A 119 3.94 5.09 14.54
C SER A 119 3.17 6.15 13.74
N ARG A 120 3.75 6.65 12.65
CA ARG A 120 3.11 7.58 11.73
C ARG A 120 2.25 6.81 10.73
N GLY A 121 1.23 7.48 10.19
CA GLY A 121 0.22 6.87 9.34
C GLY A 121 -1.11 6.66 10.06
N HIS A 122 -2.20 6.91 9.34
CA HIS A 122 -3.57 6.72 9.81
C HIS A 122 -4.51 6.52 8.62
N GLN A 123 -5.69 6.01 8.91
CA GLN A 123 -6.78 5.93 7.96
C GLN A 123 -8.07 6.38 8.65
N LEU A 124 -8.80 7.27 8.00
CA LEU A 124 -10.14 7.70 8.38
C LEU A 124 -11.09 7.33 7.24
N SER A 125 -12.23 6.76 7.59
CA SER A 125 -13.31 6.47 6.65
C SER A 125 -14.64 6.89 7.24
N PHE A 126 -15.42 7.63 6.46
CA PHE A 126 -16.77 8.05 6.81
C PHE A 126 -17.73 7.59 5.72
N THR A 127 -18.70 6.76 6.09
CA THR A 127 -19.67 6.19 5.16
C THR A 127 -21.09 6.60 5.57
N THR A 128 -21.87 7.03 4.58
CA THR A 128 -23.32 7.18 4.72
C THR A 128 -24.01 6.30 3.69
N GLN A 129 -25.09 5.65 4.09
CA GLN A 129 -25.87 4.78 3.22
C GLN A 129 -27.36 4.97 3.48
N ILE A 130 -28.13 4.89 2.40
CA ILE A 130 -29.58 4.73 2.45
C ILE A 130 -29.96 3.46 1.70
N ARG A 131 -30.85 2.66 2.28
CA ARG A 131 -31.39 1.46 1.62
C ARG A 131 -32.90 1.33 1.82
N LYS A 132 -33.56 0.71 0.86
CA LYS A 132 -34.99 0.44 0.90
C LYS A 132 -35.31 -0.91 0.30
N GLN A 133 -36.17 -1.65 0.98
CA GLN A 133 -36.87 -2.81 0.45
C GLN A 133 -38.36 -2.49 0.35
N LEU A 134 -38.93 -2.59 -0.86
CA LEU A 134 -40.36 -2.44 -1.08
C LEU A 134 -41.05 -3.79 -0.99
N ASN A 135 -41.82 -3.99 0.09
CA ASN A 135 -42.56 -5.23 0.34
C ASN A 135 -44.04 -5.14 -0.04
N ARG A 136 -44.53 -3.95 -0.43
CA ARG A 136 -45.94 -3.66 -0.76
C ARG A 136 -46.01 -2.59 -1.86
N GLY A 137 -47.15 -2.50 -2.56
CA GLY A 137 -47.40 -1.51 -3.61
C GLY A 137 -47.01 -1.98 -5.02
N PRO A 138 -47.06 -1.08 -6.02
CA PRO A 138 -46.85 -1.42 -7.44
C PRO A 138 -45.42 -1.89 -7.77
N PHE A 139 -44.45 -1.61 -6.91
CA PHE A 139 -43.05 -2.02 -7.04
C PHE A 139 -42.62 -3.00 -5.94
N LYS A 140 -43.53 -3.89 -5.51
CA LYS A 140 -43.19 -4.97 -4.57
C LYS A 140 -42.01 -5.80 -5.10
N ASN A 141 -41.07 -6.15 -4.23
CA ASN A 141 -39.80 -6.82 -4.52
C ASN A 141 -38.72 -5.92 -5.16
N LEU A 142 -38.91 -4.60 -5.18
CA LEU A 142 -37.82 -3.67 -5.49
C LEU A 142 -36.95 -3.48 -4.25
N PHE A 143 -35.65 -3.68 -4.42
CA PHE A 143 -34.62 -3.27 -3.50
C PHE A 143 -33.77 -2.19 -4.13
N GLY A 144 -33.33 -1.22 -3.34
CA GLY A 144 -32.29 -0.31 -3.76
C GLY A 144 -31.49 0.21 -2.59
N SER A 145 -30.21 0.49 -2.82
CA SER A 145 -29.37 1.22 -1.89
C SER A 145 -28.37 2.11 -2.60
N LEU A 146 -28.00 3.17 -1.91
CA LEU A 146 -27.00 4.14 -2.32
C LEU A 146 -26.13 4.45 -1.12
N SER A 147 -24.82 4.38 -1.30
CA SER A 147 -23.83 4.71 -0.28
C SER A 147 -22.75 5.62 -0.84
N TYR A 148 -22.22 6.45 0.04
CA TYR A 148 -21.08 7.31 -0.20
C TYR A 148 -20.07 7.14 0.93
N THR A 149 -18.82 6.92 0.55
CA THR A 149 -17.68 6.79 1.47
C THR A 149 -16.65 7.86 1.14
N PHE A 150 -16.26 8.62 2.16
CA PHE A 150 -15.08 9.47 2.15
C PHE A 150 -13.94 8.76 2.87
N MET A 151 -12.73 8.78 2.30
CA MET A 151 -11.54 8.22 2.92
C MET A 151 -10.42 9.27 2.94
N ASP A 152 -9.69 9.31 4.04
CA ASP A 152 -8.42 10.02 4.15
C ASP A 152 -7.40 9.06 4.75
N ALA A 153 -6.36 8.73 4.00
CA ALA A 153 -5.38 7.74 4.39
C ALA A 153 -3.98 8.23 4.09
N GLU A 154 -3.11 8.15 5.09
CA GLU A 154 -1.70 8.51 4.98
C GLU A 154 -0.82 7.40 5.55
N ASP A 155 0.31 7.16 4.91
CA ASP A 155 1.34 6.24 5.37
C ASP A 155 2.75 6.80 5.12
N VAL A 156 3.72 6.26 5.85
CA VAL A 156 5.15 6.53 5.60
C VAL A 156 5.71 5.50 4.63
N GLN A 157 5.16 4.29 4.68
CA GLN A 157 5.58 3.18 3.86
C GLN A 157 4.34 2.31 3.54
N PRO A 158 3.89 2.26 2.28
CA PRO A 158 2.73 1.47 1.88
C PRO A 158 3.01 -0.04 1.82
N GLY A 159 4.27 -0.49 1.85
CA GLY A 159 4.62 -1.92 1.95
C GLY A 159 4.22 -2.74 0.71
N ARG A 160 4.35 -2.15 -0.48
CA ARG A 160 3.85 -2.72 -1.75
C ARG A 160 4.63 -3.92 -2.26
N SER A 161 5.81 -4.22 -1.71
CA SER A 161 6.70 -5.29 -2.17
C SER A 161 7.03 -6.31 -1.08
N SER A 162 7.46 -7.49 -1.50
CA SER A 162 7.94 -8.55 -0.60
C SER A 162 9.43 -8.43 -0.25
N ARG A 163 10.17 -7.53 -0.90
CA ARG A 163 11.61 -7.32 -0.68
C ARG A 163 11.83 -5.99 0.06
N ALA A 164 12.60 -6.03 1.15
CA ALA A 164 12.94 -4.84 1.92
C ALA A 164 13.60 -3.74 1.06
N VAL A 165 14.53 -4.13 0.17
CA VAL A 165 15.14 -3.20 -0.78
C VAL A 165 14.15 -2.55 -1.74
N SER A 166 13.13 -3.28 -2.19
CA SER A 166 12.12 -2.72 -3.10
C SER A 166 11.22 -1.76 -2.36
N ASN A 167 10.80 -2.07 -1.13
CA ASN A 167 10.02 -1.12 -0.33
C ASN A 167 10.81 0.16 -0.02
N TRP A 168 12.13 0.06 0.19
CA TRP A 168 13.01 1.23 0.35
C TRP A 168 13.20 2.03 -0.95
N ARG A 169 13.55 1.34 -2.05
CA ARG A 169 13.95 1.97 -3.33
C ARG A 169 12.76 2.51 -4.13
N ASP A 170 11.65 1.77 -4.13
CA ASP A 170 10.51 2.04 -4.99
C ASP A 170 9.47 2.96 -4.29
N LEU A 171 9.85 3.58 -3.16
CA LEU A 171 9.05 4.60 -2.50
C LEU A 171 9.28 5.96 -3.15
N GLU A 172 8.21 6.65 -3.53
CA GLU A 172 8.25 7.97 -4.16
C GLU A 172 8.52 9.07 -3.10
N THR A 173 9.78 9.24 -2.71
CA THR A 173 10.20 10.21 -1.67
C THR A 173 11.40 11.05 -2.09
N ARG A 174 11.51 12.26 -1.54
CA ARG A 174 12.69 13.13 -1.69
C ARG A 174 13.85 12.68 -0.80
N ASP A 175 13.57 11.97 0.29
CA ASP A 175 14.55 11.40 1.21
C ASP A 175 14.23 9.89 1.38
N PRO A 176 15.05 8.99 0.80
CA PRO A 176 14.79 7.55 0.84
C PRO A 176 14.99 6.91 2.22
N ASN A 177 15.76 7.53 3.13
CA ASN A 177 15.95 7.00 4.49
C ASN A 177 15.08 7.72 5.54
N ASN A 178 14.46 8.84 5.19
CA ASN A 178 13.53 9.54 6.07
C ASN A 178 12.29 10.05 5.31
N PRO A 179 11.47 9.13 4.77
CA PRO A 179 10.26 9.52 4.06
C PRO A 179 9.29 10.30 4.97
N PRO A 180 8.63 11.36 4.43
CA PRO A 180 7.58 12.06 5.13
C PRO A 180 6.32 11.19 5.24
N LEU A 181 5.36 11.65 6.05
CA LEU A 181 4.00 11.11 5.98
C LEU A 181 3.36 11.64 4.69
N ALA A 182 2.78 10.76 3.88
CA ALA A 182 2.16 11.12 2.60
C ALA A 182 0.85 10.37 2.38
N THR A 183 0.04 10.82 1.42
CA THR A 183 -1.20 10.14 1.03
C THR A 183 -0.91 8.70 0.59
N SER A 184 -1.64 7.75 1.16
CA SER A 184 -1.48 6.33 0.90
C SER A 184 -1.92 5.96 -0.52
N ASP A 185 -1.19 5.06 -1.18
CA ASP A 185 -1.58 4.49 -2.48
C ASP A 185 -2.91 3.75 -2.45
N PHE A 186 -3.34 3.33 -1.26
CA PHE A 186 -4.60 2.62 -1.05
C PHE A 186 -5.76 3.58 -0.77
N GLU A 187 -5.53 4.89 -0.78
CA GLU A 187 -6.59 5.88 -0.62
C GLU A 187 -7.54 5.88 -1.82
N VAL A 188 -8.83 5.71 -1.53
CA VAL A 188 -9.92 6.05 -2.46
C VAL A 188 -10.76 7.13 -1.82
N ARG A 189 -10.35 8.39 -2.02
CA ARG A 189 -10.87 9.55 -1.30
C ARG A 189 -12.38 9.71 -1.37
N HIS A 190 -12.98 9.44 -2.53
CA HIS A 190 -14.42 9.49 -2.73
C HIS A 190 -14.90 8.22 -3.41
N ARG A 191 -15.92 7.56 -2.85
CA ARG A 191 -16.55 6.39 -3.47
C ARG A 191 -18.06 6.45 -3.32
N ILE A 192 -18.78 6.19 -4.41
CA ILE A 192 -20.23 6.06 -4.47
C ILE A 192 -20.54 4.65 -4.96
N LEU A 193 -21.37 3.92 -4.22
CA LEU A 193 -21.89 2.62 -4.63
C LEU A 193 -23.41 2.66 -4.64
N GLY A 194 -23.98 2.27 -5.77
CA GLY A 194 -25.42 2.12 -5.98
C GLY A 194 -25.77 0.71 -6.37
N ASN A 195 -26.88 0.20 -5.85
CA ASN A 195 -27.48 -1.03 -6.34
C ASN A 195 -29.00 -0.88 -6.41
N LEU A 196 -29.57 -1.53 -7.42
CA LEU A 196 -31.01 -1.59 -7.64
C LEU A 196 -31.32 -3.00 -8.12
N SER A 197 -32.24 -3.70 -7.47
CA SER A 197 -32.67 -5.02 -7.91
C SER A 197 -34.18 -5.18 -7.82
N TYR A 198 -34.75 -5.90 -8.77
CA TYR A 198 -36.17 -6.17 -8.83
C TYR A 198 -36.42 -7.64 -9.16
N THR A 199 -37.23 -8.28 -8.33
CA THR A 199 -37.63 -9.67 -8.54
C THR A 199 -39.02 -9.75 -9.18
N PHE A 200 -39.05 -10.23 -10.42
CA PHE A 200 -40.26 -10.63 -11.13
C PHE A 200 -40.67 -12.02 -10.65
N ASN A 201 -41.81 -12.13 -9.95
CA ASN A 201 -42.40 -13.41 -9.58
C ASN A 201 -43.58 -13.70 -10.52
N TYR A 202 -43.53 -14.82 -11.24
CA TYR A 202 -44.55 -15.19 -12.23
C TYR A 202 -45.16 -16.57 -11.97
N GLY A 203 -44.83 -17.20 -10.83
CA GLY A 203 -45.45 -18.44 -10.38
C GLY A 203 -44.96 -18.84 -8.98
N VAL A 204 -45.58 -19.87 -8.41
CA VAL A 204 -45.12 -20.45 -7.13
C VAL A 204 -43.77 -21.13 -7.36
N GLY A 205 -42.72 -20.65 -6.69
CA GLY A 205 -41.36 -21.16 -6.87
C GLY A 205 -40.63 -20.65 -8.11
N PHE A 206 -41.25 -19.76 -8.91
CA PHE A 206 -40.64 -19.22 -10.13
C PHE A 206 -40.51 -17.69 -10.05
N GLY A 207 -39.27 -17.22 -10.11
CA GLY A 207 -38.97 -15.80 -10.19
C GLY A 207 -37.62 -15.51 -10.80
N THR A 208 -37.52 -14.34 -11.42
CA THR A 208 -36.29 -13.82 -12.03
C THR A 208 -35.94 -12.51 -11.35
N THR A 209 -34.69 -12.35 -10.91
CA THR A 209 -34.21 -11.08 -10.36
C THR A 209 -33.28 -10.40 -11.35
N VAL A 210 -33.60 -9.16 -11.68
CA VAL A 210 -32.72 -8.29 -12.48
C VAL A 210 -32.07 -7.30 -11.52
N SER A 211 -30.75 -7.14 -11.63
CA SER A 211 -29.97 -6.24 -10.77
C SER A 211 -29.09 -5.31 -11.60
N LEU A 212 -28.97 -4.07 -11.16
CA LEU A 212 -28.07 -3.04 -11.66
C LEU A 212 -27.14 -2.61 -10.53
N PHE A 213 -25.86 -2.48 -10.85
CA PHE A 213 -24.82 -2.04 -9.93
C PHE A 213 -24.07 -0.87 -10.54
N TYR A 214 -23.73 0.11 -9.71
CA TYR A 214 -22.95 1.28 -10.09
C TYR A 214 -21.86 1.55 -9.07
N GLU A 215 -20.65 1.82 -9.57
CA GLU A 215 -19.53 2.30 -8.77
C GLU A 215 -18.95 3.55 -9.44
N GLY A 216 -18.89 4.64 -8.67
CA GLY A 216 -18.09 5.82 -9.00
C GLY A 216 -17.03 5.99 -7.92
N ARG A 217 -15.77 6.21 -8.31
CA ARG A 217 -14.69 6.47 -7.35
C ARG A 217 -13.73 7.53 -7.85
N SER A 218 -13.10 8.24 -6.92
CA SER A 218 -11.92 9.04 -7.24
C SER A 218 -10.81 8.14 -7.79
N GLY A 219 -9.93 8.73 -8.59
CA GLY A 219 -8.72 8.04 -9.04
C GLY A 219 -7.79 7.70 -7.88
N MET A 220 -6.74 6.95 -8.20
CA MET A 220 -5.65 6.69 -7.25
C MET A 220 -4.77 7.94 -7.11
N PRO A 221 -4.19 8.18 -5.93
CA PRO A 221 -3.10 9.15 -5.76
C PRO A 221 -1.97 8.87 -6.76
N PHE A 222 -1.31 9.92 -7.25
CA PHE A 222 -0.18 9.77 -8.17
C PHE A 222 0.90 10.82 -7.89
N SER A 223 2.13 10.42 -8.16
CA SER A 223 3.33 11.25 -8.04
C SER A 223 4.13 11.16 -9.34
N TYR A 224 4.89 12.22 -9.64
CA TYR A 224 5.86 12.20 -10.75
C TYR A 224 7.24 11.86 -10.22
N VAL A 225 7.84 10.82 -10.79
CA VAL A 225 9.23 10.41 -10.52
C VAL A 225 10.08 10.59 -11.77
N PHE A 226 11.38 10.79 -11.57
CA PHE A 226 12.34 10.79 -12.66
C PHE A 226 13.10 9.46 -12.65
N ASN A 227 13.44 8.96 -13.83
CA ASN A 227 14.08 7.66 -14.03
C ASN A 227 15.62 7.71 -13.96
N ASP A 228 16.20 8.82 -13.51
CA ASP A 228 17.65 9.05 -13.51
C ASP A 228 18.13 9.54 -12.14
N ASP A 229 19.43 9.46 -11.88
CA ASP A 229 20.01 9.87 -10.59
C ASP A 229 19.97 11.40 -10.43
N ILE A 230 18.89 11.89 -9.81
CA ILE A 230 18.73 13.31 -9.51
C ILE A 230 19.61 13.75 -8.32
N ASN A 231 20.31 12.83 -7.65
CA ASN A 231 21.18 13.16 -6.53
C ASN A 231 22.61 13.48 -6.96
N GLY A 232 22.90 13.38 -8.26
CA GLY A 232 24.25 13.52 -8.76
C GLY A 232 24.95 12.21 -8.55
#